data_AF-A0A966U7D5-F1
#
_entry.id   AF-A0A966U7D5-F1
#
_cell.length_a   1.000
_cell.length_b   1.000
_cell.length_c   1.000
_cell.angle_alpha   90.00
_cell.angle_beta   90.00
_cell.angle_gamma   90.00
#
_symmetry.space_group_name_H-M   'P 1'
#
loop_
_entity.id
_entity.type
_entity.pdbx_description
1 polymer ?
#
loop_
_entity_poly.entity_id
_entity_poly.type
_entity_poly.pdbx_seq_one_letter_code
_entity_poly.pdbx_strand_id
1 'polypeptide(L)'
;MSALRGISLPMYDFPEFASATSRLVTRIVEEVSLLGEPVAIDTPESAMHHSLIEHWESDSTYLSQSCGLPFIEQLHRVADVIGTIRWSGISDERGWYRTVIVVRADHPARTVEQLKGA
;
A
#
# COMPACT_ATOMS: atom_id res chain seq x y z
N MET A 1 10.85 -23.44 15.25
CA MET A 1 10.81 -23.09 13.82
C MET A 1 9.80 -21.96 13.70
N SER A 2 10.18 -20.82 13.13
CA SER A 2 9.24 -19.72 12.93
C SER A 2 8.15 -20.14 11.93
N ALA A 3 6.91 -19.69 12.14
CA ALA A 3 5.79 -20.00 11.25
C ALA A 3 5.96 -19.28 9.90
N LEU A 4 5.43 -19.87 8.82
CA LEU A 4 5.44 -19.24 7.49
C LEU A 4 4.58 -17.98 7.52
N ARG A 5 5.12 -16.83 7.09
CA ARG A 5 4.41 -15.55 7.05
C ARG A 5 4.30 -15.00 5.63
N GLY A 6 3.23 -14.27 5.36
CA GLY A 6 2.86 -13.74 4.05
C GLY A 6 3.46 -12.38 3.74
N ILE A 7 3.80 -12.15 2.47
CA ILE A 7 4.16 -10.84 1.92
C ILE A 7 3.18 -10.48 0.80
N SER A 8 2.54 -9.32 0.90
CA SER A 8 1.58 -8.81 -0.09
C SER A 8 1.60 -7.28 -0.17
N LEU A 9 1.26 -6.68 -1.31
CA LEU A 9 1.17 -5.20 -1.45
C LEU A 9 -0.21 -4.80 -2.00
N PRO A 10 -1.30 -4.99 -1.24
CA PRO A 10 -2.66 -4.99 -1.78
C PRO A 10 -3.28 -3.58 -1.95
N MET A 11 -2.79 -2.57 -1.22
CA MET A 11 -3.48 -1.28 -1.07
C MET A 11 -3.68 -0.48 -2.37
N TYR A 12 -2.92 -0.78 -3.43
CA TYR A 12 -3.07 -0.14 -4.74
C TYR A 12 -2.91 -1.14 -5.89
N ASP A 13 -3.31 -2.40 -5.68
CA ASP A 13 -3.18 -3.46 -6.69
C ASP A 13 -4.29 -3.38 -7.75
N PHE A 14 -4.33 -2.26 -8.46
CA PHE A 14 -5.23 -2.07 -9.59
C PHE A 14 -4.82 -2.99 -10.77
N PRO A 15 -5.77 -3.43 -11.62
CA PRO A 15 -5.48 -4.32 -12.75
C PRO A 15 -4.35 -3.83 -13.66
N GLU A 16 -4.22 -2.51 -13.83
CA GLU A 16 -3.20 -1.86 -14.65
C GLU A 16 -1.77 -2.08 -14.13
N PHE A 17 -1.62 -2.32 -12.82
CA PHE A 17 -0.33 -2.48 -12.15
C PHE A 17 -0.07 -3.90 -11.64
N ALA A 18 -1.07 -4.78 -11.64
CA ALA A 18 -1.00 -6.14 -11.08
C ALA A 18 0.27 -6.91 -11.50
N SER A 19 0.63 -6.90 -12.78
CA SER A 19 1.85 -7.57 -13.25
C SER A 19 3.14 -6.98 -12.65
N ALA A 20 3.20 -5.67 -12.47
CA ALA A 20 4.34 -5.02 -11.84
C ALA A 20 4.39 -5.32 -10.33
N THR A 21 3.24 -5.24 -9.64
CA THR A 21 3.10 -5.59 -8.22
C THR A 21 3.53 -7.02 -7.98
N SER A 22 3.06 -7.99 -8.78
CA SER A 22 3.42 -9.40 -8.63
C SER A 22 4.93 -9.62 -8.76
N ARG A 23 5.59 -9.01 -9.77
CA ARG A 23 7.04 -9.13 -9.92
C ARG A 23 7.82 -8.55 -8.74
N LEU A 24 7.34 -7.43 -8.19
CA LEU A 24 7.95 -6.81 -7.02
C LEU A 24 7.81 -7.72 -5.78
N VAL A 25 6.61 -8.22 -5.51
CA VAL A 25 6.35 -9.13 -4.38
C VAL A 25 7.17 -10.41 -4.51
N THR A 26 7.21 -11.04 -5.68
CA THR A 26 8.06 -12.22 -5.92
C THR A 26 9.52 -11.94 -5.57
N ARG A 27 10.05 -10.78 -5.99
CA ARG A 27 11.45 -10.40 -5.70
C ARG A 27 11.69 -10.17 -4.22
N ILE A 28 10.77 -9.51 -3.53
CA ILE A 28 10.88 -9.31 -2.08
C ILE A 28 10.89 -10.67 -1.35
N VAL A 29 9.99 -11.59 -1.71
CA VAL A 29 9.93 -12.94 -1.13
C VAL A 29 11.23 -13.70 -1.38
N GLU A 30 11.79 -13.65 -2.59
CA GLU A 30 13.08 -14.27 -2.92
C GLU A 30 14.20 -13.72 -2.02
N GLU A 31 14.35 -12.39 -1.94
CA GLU A 31 15.42 -11.74 -1.16
C GLU A 31 15.27 -12.00 0.34
N VAL A 32 14.05 -11.92 0.89
CA VAL A 32 13.79 -12.19 2.31
C VAL A 32 14.03 -13.67 2.63
N SER A 33 13.68 -14.58 1.73
CA SER A 33 13.97 -16.02 1.89
C SER A 33 15.47 -16.31 1.90
N LEU A 34 16.28 -15.58 1.10
CA LEU A 34 17.75 -15.70 1.13
C LEU A 34 18.37 -15.26 2.46
N LEU A 35 17.67 -14.43 3.23
CA LEU A 35 18.05 -14.07 4.61
C LEU A 35 17.68 -15.14 5.64
N GLY A 36 17.03 -16.23 5.22
CA GLY A 36 16.64 -17.35 6.08
C GLY A 36 15.27 -17.19 6.76
N GLU A 37 14.50 -16.16 6.40
CA GLU A 37 13.16 -15.92 6.92
C GLU A 37 12.13 -16.84 6.21
N PRO A 38 11.26 -17.54 6.96
CA PRO A 38 10.24 -18.40 6.36
C PRO A 38 9.07 -17.54 5.87
N VAL A 39 9.16 -17.08 4.62
CA VAL A 39 8.13 -16.23 3.99
C VAL A 39 7.59 -16.81 2.70
N ALA A 40 6.38 -16.41 2.33
CA ALA A 40 5.76 -16.74 1.05
C ALA A 40 4.99 -15.54 0.48
N ILE A 41 4.68 -15.63 -0.82
CA ILE A 41 3.75 -14.71 -1.46
C ILE A 41 2.37 -14.92 -0.83
N ASP A 42 1.72 -13.82 -0.50
CA ASP A 42 0.35 -13.81 -0.02
C ASP A 42 -0.55 -12.99 -0.95
N THR A 43 -1.80 -13.43 -1.09
CA THR A 43 -2.82 -12.79 -1.92
C THR A 43 -4.08 -12.62 -1.08
N PRO A 44 -4.26 -11.45 -0.44
CA PRO A 44 -5.48 -11.17 0.31
C PRO A 44 -6.70 -11.35 -0.59
N GLU A 45 -7.78 -11.91 -0.06
CA GLU A 45 -9.01 -12.17 -0.82
C GLU A 45 -9.66 -10.90 -1.40
N SER A 46 -9.31 -9.73 -0.83
CA SER A 46 -9.85 -8.43 -1.23
C SER A 46 -8.82 -7.33 -0.99
N ALA A 47 -8.68 -6.43 -1.96
CA ALA A 47 -7.93 -5.17 -1.83
C ALA A 47 -8.79 -4.03 -1.23
N MET A 48 -10.02 -4.31 -0.80
CA MET A 48 -10.89 -3.32 -0.17
C MET A 48 -10.40 -2.99 1.24
N HIS A 49 -10.38 -1.71 1.56
CA HIS A 49 -9.81 -1.18 2.80
C HIS A 49 -10.25 -1.91 4.09
N HIS A 50 -11.55 -2.14 4.26
CA HIS A 50 -12.07 -2.80 5.47
C HIS A 50 -11.60 -4.25 5.60
N SER A 51 -11.40 -4.95 4.48
CA SER A 51 -10.92 -6.33 4.45
C SER A 51 -9.42 -6.41 4.74
N LEU A 52 -8.68 -5.31 4.54
CA LEU A 52 -7.23 -5.28 4.72
C LEU A 52 -6.80 -5.01 6.17
N ILE A 53 -7.66 -4.49 7.04
CA ILE A 53 -7.32 -4.27 8.45
C ILE A 53 -6.94 -5.59 9.14
N GLU A 54 -7.82 -6.60 9.06
CA GLU A 54 -7.55 -7.93 9.63
C GLU A 54 -6.28 -8.56 9.03
N HIS A 55 -6.06 -8.35 7.73
CA HIS A 55 -4.86 -8.79 7.03
C HIS A 55 -3.59 -8.15 7.62
N TRP A 56 -3.59 -6.84 7.82
CA TRP A 56 -2.43 -6.11 8.35
C TRP A 56 -2.16 -6.40 9.83
N GLU A 57 -3.19 -6.70 10.62
CA GLU A 57 -3.05 -7.01 12.05
C GLU A 57 -2.68 -8.48 12.33
N SER A 58 -2.76 -9.34 11.31
CA SER A 58 -2.45 -10.76 11.44
C SER A 58 -0.97 -11.01 11.73
N ASP A 59 -0.68 -11.84 12.74
CA ASP A 59 0.68 -12.34 13.00
C ASP A 59 1.25 -13.13 11.81
N SER A 60 0.39 -13.64 10.94
CA SER A 60 0.77 -14.31 9.70
C SER A 60 1.27 -13.33 8.63
N THR A 61 1.11 -12.02 8.79
CA THR A 61 1.63 -11.01 7.85
C THR A 61 3.05 -10.61 8.22
N TYR A 62 4.00 -10.81 7.30
CA TYR A 62 5.41 -10.43 7.47
C TYR A 62 5.65 -8.99 7.02
N LEU A 63 5.16 -8.65 5.83
CA LEU A 63 5.32 -7.34 5.21
C LEU A 63 4.06 -7.05 4.39
N SER A 64 3.55 -5.82 4.52
CA SER A 64 2.48 -5.35 3.67
C SER A 64 2.57 -3.87 3.31
N GLN A 65 1.64 -3.43 2.46
CA GLN A 65 1.44 -2.03 2.11
C GLN A 65 0.08 -1.58 2.64
N SER A 66 0.08 -0.47 3.37
CA SER A 66 -1.13 0.28 3.74
C SER A 66 -1.02 1.73 3.27
N CYS A 67 -2.14 2.46 3.29
CA CYS A 67 -2.08 3.92 3.18
C CYS A 67 -1.81 4.56 4.55
N GLY A 68 -1.55 5.87 4.57
CA GLY A 68 -1.19 6.56 5.81
C GLY A 68 -2.29 6.57 6.87
N LEU A 69 -3.57 6.57 6.46
CA LEU A 69 -4.70 6.70 7.39
C LEU A 69 -4.84 5.49 8.35
N PRO A 70 -4.92 4.22 7.88
CA PRO A 70 -4.93 3.04 8.74
C PRO A 70 -3.76 2.99 9.71
N PHE A 71 -2.58 3.41 9.26
CA PHE A 71 -1.39 3.41 10.10
C PHE A 71 -1.56 4.37 11.28
N ILE A 72 -1.94 5.61 11.01
CA ILE A 72 -2.15 6.62 12.05
C ILE A 72 -3.31 6.24 12.99
N GLU A 73 -4.40 5.68 12.47
CA GLU A 73 -5.57 5.35 13.29
C GLU A 73 -5.38 4.09 14.15
N GLN A 74 -4.76 3.04 13.59
CA GLN A 74 -4.77 1.71 14.18
C GLN A 74 -3.43 0.96 14.09
N LEU A 75 -2.83 0.85 12.90
CA LEU A 75 -1.74 -0.12 12.68
C LEU A 75 -0.42 0.24 13.37
N HIS A 76 -0.21 1.50 13.74
CA HIS A 76 0.98 1.92 14.52
C HIS A 76 1.13 1.19 15.87
N ARG A 77 0.09 0.49 16.33
CA ARG A 77 0.11 -0.31 17.56
C ARG A 77 0.73 -1.70 17.36
N VAL A 78 0.72 -2.22 16.13
CA VAL A 78 1.07 -3.61 15.82
C VAL A 78 2.07 -3.75 14.68
N ALA A 79 2.38 -2.68 13.96
CA ALA A 79 3.29 -2.68 12.82
C ALA A 79 4.22 -1.46 12.84
N ASP A 80 5.45 -1.66 12.35
CA ASP A 80 6.42 -0.60 12.10
C ASP A 80 6.48 -0.24 10.61
N VAL A 81 6.74 1.03 10.31
CA VAL A 81 7.00 1.48 8.93
C VAL A 81 8.49 1.28 8.62
N ILE A 82 8.79 0.38 7.68
CA ILE A 82 10.17 0.12 7.23
C ILE A 82 10.57 0.94 5.99
N GLY A 83 9.61 1.59 5.33
CA GLY A 83 9.88 2.40 4.14
C GLY A 83 8.62 2.92 3.46
N THR A 84 8.84 3.76 2.44
CA THR A 84 7.77 4.29 1.58
C THR A 84 8.12 4.07 0.11
N ILE A 85 7.12 3.75 -0.70
CA ILE A 85 7.31 3.61 -2.15
C ILE A 85 7.42 5.01 -2.76
N ARG A 86 8.50 5.23 -3.51
CA ARG A 86 8.68 6.45 -4.32
C ARG A 86 8.22 6.19 -5.75
N TRP A 87 7.29 7.02 -6.22
CA TRP A 87 6.80 6.95 -7.59
C TRP A 87 7.58 7.90 -8.49
N SER A 88 8.24 7.34 -9.52
CA SER A 88 9.07 8.13 -10.45
C SER A 88 8.24 9.21 -11.15
N GLY A 89 8.70 10.46 -11.10
CA GLY A 89 8.01 11.61 -11.68
C GLY A 89 6.84 12.16 -10.84
N ILE A 90 6.49 11.51 -9.73
CA ILE A 90 5.39 11.93 -8.84
C ILE A 90 5.90 12.29 -7.44
N SER A 91 6.73 11.42 -6.85
CA SER A 91 7.32 11.60 -5.53
C SER A 91 8.67 12.32 -5.61
N ASP A 92 8.97 13.19 -4.65
CA ASP A 92 10.30 13.80 -4.51
C ASP A 92 11.34 12.83 -3.92
N GLU A 93 12.54 13.32 -3.61
CA GLU A 93 13.63 12.52 -3.01
C GLU A 93 13.28 11.96 -1.63
N ARG A 94 12.39 12.62 -0.89
CA ARG A 94 11.90 12.18 0.42
C ARG A 94 10.70 11.24 0.30
N GLY A 95 10.20 11.02 -0.92
CA GLY A 95 9.00 10.25 -1.18
C GLY A 95 7.70 11.03 -1.01
N TRP A 96 7.77 12.34 -0.83
CA TRP A 96 6.57 13.18 -0.70
C TRP A 96 5.93 13.39 -2.06
N TYR A 97 4.60 13.34 -2.09
CA TYR A 97 3.78 13.62 -3.26
C TYR A 97 2.80 14.75 -2.94
N ARG A 98 2.15 15.30 -3.98
CA ARG A 98 1.17 16.38 -3.84
C ARG A 98 -0.24 15.83 -3.93
N THR A 99 -1.09 16.22 -2.97
CA THR A 99 -2.54 16.02 -3.09
C THR A 99 -3.08 17.01 -4.11
N VAL A 100 -3.93 16.53 -5.01
CA VAL A 100 -4.60 17.34 -6.03
C VAL A 100 -6.10 17.16 -5.93
N ILE A 101 -6.86 18.22 -6.23
CA ILE A 101 -8.31 18.15 -6.41
C ILE A 101 -8.55 18.17 -7.92
N VAL A 102 -9.16 17.11 -8.45
CA VAL A 102 -9.45 16.97 -9.88
C VAL A 102 -10.94 17.16 -10.11
N VAL A 103 -11.28 18.00 -11.08
CA VAL A 103 -12.65 18.19 -11.55
C VAL A 103 -12.73 17.80 -13.03
N ARG A 104 -13.94 17.50 -13.52
CA ARG A 104 -14.15 17.33 -14.96
C ARG A 104 -13.73 18.61 -15.70
N ALA A 105 -13.24 18.46 -16.91
CA ALA A 105 -12.77 19.57 -17.73
C ALA A 105 -13.86 20.65 -17.95
N ASP A 106 -15.13 20.24 -18.00
CA ASP A 106 -16.30 21.10 -18.19
C ASP A 106 -16.90 21.63 -16.88
N HIS A 107 -16.38 21.24 -15.72
CA HIS A 107 -16.86 21.73 -14.44
C HIS A 107 -16.58 23.23 -14.31
N PRO A 108 -17.53 24.07 -13.84
CA PRO A 108 -17.35 25.53 -13.82
C PRO A 108 -16.38 26.02 -12.74
N ALA A 109 -16.15 25.24 -11.67
CA ALA A 109 -15.23 25.63 -10.61
C ALA A 109 -13.79 25.79 -11.13
N ARG A 110 -13.16 26.88 -10.72
CA ARG A 110 -11.75 27.23 -10.97
C ARG A 110 -10.97 27.44 -9.67
N THR A 111 -11.67 27.39 -8.53
CA THR A 111 -11.15 27.60 -7.19
C THR A 111 -11.75 26.57 -6.24
N VAL A 112 -11.12 26.33 -5.10
CA VAL A 112 -11.60 25.35 -4.11
C VAL A 112 -12.90 25.81 -3.48
N GLU A 113 -13.07 27.12 -3.28
CA GLU A 113 -14.27 27.73 -2.69
C GLU A 113 -15.52 27.44 -3.53
N GLN A 114 -15.37 27.38 -4.85
CA GLN A 114 -16.44 27.07 -5.79
C GLN A 114 -16.86 25.59 -5.78
N LEU A 115 -16.13 24.73 -5.08
CA LEU A 115 -16.49 23.31 -4.88
C LEU A 115 -17.33 23.09 -3.62
N LYS A 116 -17.67 24.14 -2.88
CA LYS A 116 -18.46 24.03 -1.66
C LYS A 116 -19.86 23.45 -1.96
N GLY A 117 -20.17 22.31 -1.34
CA GLY A 117 -21.46 21.63 -1.48
C GLY A 117 -21.61 20.82 -2.77
N ALA A 118 -20.54 20.66 -3.54
CA ALA A 118 -20.46 19.73 -4.67
C ALA A 118 -20.40 18.26 -4.20
#